data_AF-A0AAD8NN82-F1
#
_entry.id   AF-A0AAD8NN82-F1
#
_cell.length_a   1.000
_cell.length_b   1.000
_cell.length_c   1.000
_cell.angle_alpha   90.00
_cell.angle_beta   90.00
_cell.angle_gamma   90.00
#
_symmetry.space_group_name_H-M   'P 1'
#
loop_
_entity.id
_entity.type
_entity.pdbx_description
1 polymer ?
#
loop_
_entity_poly.entity_id
_entity_poly.type
_entity_poly.pdbx_seq_one_letter_code
_entity_poly.pdbx_strand_id
1 'polypeptide(L)'
;MQASDIFCCKVKKSETQARKRRVLLLSRKLIEVGLLIQGVMGGGAACESADFCKLNFKTVMEQQGIDHLLSGEQKVPLPLGKDKTICLLFSANWSRPCKAFIPQLVQAYNTLKDTRQELEIIFVSFDRDENGFKEHIKSMPWLVVPFDVNLQKFMGNVYKVNQIPSFIPLDVGTKLLAKDAVGLIKDYGADAFPFTKKRQEELKALDEAKREGGNLNELFANGTEDSFVYGKGGKIFASDLVGKTIGLYFGAHWCPPCRDFTSQLIEAYNDIKINKDQQFEVVFISTDRDFKEFELSISKMPWPAIPFNSKTRQDICRIFEVKWIPSLIFLGPSGKTVTTNGREMVSSYGARGFPFTEAKILEIETSLMKEKDGLPQQLKDIKHEHVLKLDMAKAYICDFCKKRGMFWAFSCDVCGYDLHPTCIEETL
;
A
#
# COMPACT_ATOMS: atom_id res chain seq x y z
N MET A 1 -20.03 19.83 -58.33
CA MET A 1 -18.88 20.75 -58.54
C MET A 1 -18.41 21.21 -57.17
N GLN A 2 -17.09 21.32 -56.98
CA GLN A 2 -16.36 21.91 -55.82
C GLN A 2 -16.28 21.00 -54.57
N ALA A 3 -15.20 20.26 -54.32
CA ALA A 3 -13.82 20.65 -54.01
C ALA A 3 -13.59 21.33 -52.63
N SER A 4 -14.62 21.45 -51.76
CA SER A 4 -14.47 21.98 -50.39
C SER A 4 -14.44 20.91 -49.29
N ASP A 5 -15.08 19.75 -49.47
CA ASP A 5 -15.25 18.79 -48.35
C ASP A 5 -14.13 17.74 -48.23
N ILE A 6 -13.24 17.65 -49.22
CA ILE A 6 -12.05 16.77 -49.16
C ILE A 6 -10.92 17.42 -48.33
N PHE A 7 -10.95 18.74 -48.12
CA PHE A 7 -9.95 19.43 -47.31
C PHE A 7 -10.20 19.28 -45.81
N CYS A 8 -11.46 19.27 -45.35
CA CYS A 8 -11.78 19.17 -43.92
C CYS A 8 -11.54 17.75 -43.34
N CYS A 9 -11.68 16.70 -44.16
CA CYS A 9 -11.42 15.31 -43.74
C CYS A 9 -9.92 14.93 -43.77
N LYS A 10 -9.11 15.57 -44.63
CA LYS A 10 -7.65 15.39 -44.63
C LYS A 10 -6.97 16.14 -43.49
N VAL A 11 -7.47 17.33 -43.11
CA VAL A 11 -6.92 18.10 -41.97
C VAL A 11 -7.20 17.39 -40.62
N LYS A 12 -8.38 16.79 -40.42
CA LYS A 12 -8.66 16.01 -39.19
C LYS A 12 -7.93 14.67 -39.12
N LYS A 13 -7.72 13.96 -40.25
CA LYS A 13 -6.88 12.75 -40.28
C LYS A 13 -5.40 13.08 -40.09
N SER A 14 -4.89 14.20 -40.64
CA SER A 14 -3.51 14.63 -40.37
C SER A 14 -3.31 15.13 -38.94
N GLU A 15 -4.29 15.80 -38.31
CA GLU A 15 -4.22 16.22 -36.90
C GLU A 15 -4.31 15.05 -35.93
N THR A 16 -5.07 13.99 -36.26
CA THR A 16 -5.19 12.80 -35.40
C THR A 16 -3.99 11.86 -35.56
N GLN A 17 -3.42 11.77 -36.77
CA GLN A 17 -2.19 11.01 -37.02
C GLN A 17 -0.93 11.80 -36.61
N ALA A 18 -0.96 13.15 -36.63
CA ALA A 18 0.04 14.01 -36.00
C ALA A 18 -0.11 14.07 -34.48
N ARG A 19 -1.31 13.89 -33.89
CA ARG A 19 -1.50 13.66 -32.44
C ARG A 19 -1.02 12.28 -32.01
N LYS A 20 -1.29 11.22 -32.77
CA LYS A 20 -0.76 9.87 -32.48
C LYS A 20 0.75 9.79 -32.69
N ARG A 21 1.31 10.46 -33.71
CA ARG A 21 2.77 10.62 -33.87
C ARG A 21 3.35 11.59 -32.85
N ARG A 22 2.67 12.66 -32.40
CA ARG A 22 3.10 13.50 -31.27
C ARG A 22 3.06 12.73 -29.96
N VAL A 23 2.09 11.85 -29.71
CA VAL A 23 2.03 11.03 -28.49
C VAL A 23 3.08 9.91 -28.53
N LEU A 24 3.38 9.30 -29.68
CA LEU A 24 4.50 8.35 -29.83
C LEU A 24 5.88 9.03 -29.83
N LEU A 25 6.03 10.23 -30.40
CA LEU A 25 7.25 11.03 -30.30
C LEU A 25 7.39 11.72 -28.93
N LEU A 26 6.30 12.01 -28.21
CA LEU A 26 6.32 12.49 -26.83
C LEU A 26 6.61 11.34 -25.87
N SER A 27 6.17 10.11 -26.12
CA SER A 27 6.55 8.95 -25.30
C SER A 27 7.97 8.47 -25.62
N ARG A 28 8.46 8.56 -26.86
CA ARG A 28 9.90 8.37 -27.17
C ARG A 28 10.76 9.54 -26.70
N LYS A 29 10.32 10.80 -26.80
CA LYS A 29 10.99 11.95 -26.16
C LYS A 29 10.86 11.93 -24.64
N LEU A 30 9.85 11.33 -24.02
CA LEU A 30 9.78 11.17 -22.56
C LEU A 30 10.68 10.02 -22.08
N ILE A 31 10.98 9.04 -22.94
CA ILE A 31 11.96 7.99 -22.68
C ILE A 31 13.40 8.49 -22.93
N GLU A 32 13.63 9.42 -23.85
CA GLU A 32 14.93 10.12 -24.01
C GLU A 32 15.11 11.33 -23.08
N VAL A 33 14.04 12.02 -22.66
CA VAL A 33 14.07 13.10 -21.63
C VAL A 33 14.10 12.51 -20.22
N GLY A 34 13.63 11.27 -20.03
CA GLY A 34 13.89 10.48 -18.81
C GLY A 34 15.35 10.05 -18.65
N LEU A 35 16.17 10.24 -19.69
CA LEU A 35 17.62 9.99 -19.71
C LEU A 35 18.45 11.27 -19.88
N LEU A 36 17.83 12.46 -19.85
CA LEU A 36 18.51 13.76 -20.03
C LEU A 36 17.98 14.87 -19.11
N ILE A 37 17.47 14.51 -17.92
CA ILE A 37 17.40 15.41 -16.76
C ILE A 37 18.39 14.91 -15.68
N GLN A 38 19.57 14.51 -16.14
CA GLN A 38 20.82 14.77 -15.45
C GLN A 38 21.46 15.95 -16.18
N GLY A 39 21.38 17.15 -15.60
CA GLY A 39 22.20 18.27 -16.08
C GLY A 39 21.58 19.67 -16.03
N VAL A 40 21.98 20.41 -15.00
CA VAL A 40 22.36 21.84 -15.05
C VAL A 40 21.22 22.89 -15.00
N MET A 41 20.93 23.40 -13.80
CA MET A 41 21.24 24.78 -13.33
C MET A 41 20.48 25.06 -12.01
N GLY A 42 21.11 25.33 -10.86
CA GLY A 42 22.53 25.49 -10.61
C GLY A 42 22.87 25.63 -9.12
N GLY A 43 24.15 25.46 -8.82
CA GLY A 43 24.83 26.24 -7.79
C GLY A 43 24.86 25.70 -6.36
N GLY A 44 25.20 24.43 -6.17
CA GLY A 44 25.66 23.93 -4.87
C GLY A 44 26.48 22.67 -5.10
N ALA A 45 27.78 22.76 -4.86
CA ALA A 45 28.77 21.73 -5.17
C ALA A 45 28.29 20.33 -4.75
N ALA A 46 28.61 19.35 -5.62
CA ALA A 46 28.67 17.96 -5.24
C ALA A 46 29.47 17.84 -3.94
N CYS A 47 28.79 17.44 -2.87
CA CYS A 47 29.42 16.99 -1.66
C CYS A 47 29.01 15.54 -1.47
N GLU A 48 29.61 14.66 -2.29
CA GLU A 48 29.98 13.34 -1.78
C GLU A 48 30.93 13.59 -0.59
N SER A 49 30.37 13.76 0.60
CA SER A 49 31.16 13.74 1.84
C SER A 49 30.43 12.92 2.89
N ALA A 50 30.99 11.77 3.16
CA ALA A 50 30.85 11.07 4.41
C ALA A 50 31.21 12.01 5.58
N ASP A 51 30.21 12.60 6.22
CA ASP A 51 30.35 13.27 7.53
C ASP A 51 29.07 13.04 8.35
N PHE A 52 28.67 11.78 8.48
CA PHE A 52 27.77 11.37 9.55
C PHE A 52 28.61 11.24 10.82
N CYS A 53 28.39 12.14 11.79
CA CYS A 53 29.01 12.26 13.12
C CYS A 53 30.28 11.42 13.37
N LYS A 54 31.47 12.04 13.22
CA LYS A 54 32.73 11.51 13.78
C LYS A 54 32.74 11.44 15.32
N LEU A 55 31.72 11.98 15.98
CA LEU A 55 31.60 12.02 17.44
C LEU A 55 30.78 10.81 17.91
N ASN A 56 31.44 9.92 18.67
CA ASN A 56 30.75 8.83 19.35
C ASN A 56 29.86 9.39 20.46
N PHE A 57 28.73 8.72 20.74
CA PHE A 57 27.76 9.15 21.76
C PHE A 57 28.45 9.50 23.09
N LYS A 58 29.39 8.66 23.52
CA LYS A 58 30.16 8.90 24.75
C LYS A 58 30.90 10.24 24.74
N THR A 59 31.57 10.60 23.64
CA THR A 59 32.28 11.87 23.47
C THR A 59 31.31 13.05 23.50
N VAL A 60 30.14 12.91 22.86
CA VAL A 60 29.07 13.94 22.89
C VAL A 60 28.62 14.20 24.33
N MET A 61 28.43 13.14 25.12
CA MET A 61 28.02 13.25 26.52
C MET A 61 29.13 13.86 27.40
N GLU A 62 30.37 13.38 27.25
CA GLU A 62 31.53 13.89 27.99
C GLU A 62 31.80 15.37 27.72
N GLN A 63 31.62 15.84 26.46
CA GLN A 63 31.75 17.26 26.10
C GLN A 63 30.71 18.15 26.79
N GLN A 64 29.56 17.60 27.16
CA GLN A 64 28.51 18.30 27.89
C GLN A 64 28.63 18.10 29.41
N GLY A 65 29.71 17.46 29.89
CA GLY A 65 29.95 17.21 31.31
C GLY A 65 29.06 16.12 31.90
N ILE A 66 28.54 15.20 31.06
CA ILE A 66 27.67 14.12 31.50
C ILE A 66 28.44 12.81 31.47
N ASP A 67 28.56 12.18 32.64
CA ASP A 67 29.31 10.95 32.88
C ASP A 67 28.41 9.73 33.19
N HIS A 68 27.10 9.94 33.32
CA HIS A 68 26.13 8.90 33.65
C HIS A 68 24.80 9.03 32.88
N LEU A 69 24.12 7.89 32.76
CA LEU A 69 22.72 7.74 32.35
C LEU A 69 21.86 7.36 33.55
N LEU A 70 20.56 7.33 33.35
CA LEU A 70 19.58 6.94 34.35
C LEU A 70 18.92 5.61 33.99
N SER A 71 18.78 4.74 34.98
CA SER A 71 17.94 3.54 34.94
C SER A 71 16.97 3.63 36.12
N GLY A 72 15.78 4.16 35.88
CA GLY A 72 14.92 4.66 36.97
C GLY A 72 15.63 5.78 37.73
N GLU A 73 15.80 5.63 39.04
CA GLU A 73 16.52 6.60 39.90
C GLU A 73 18.03 6.31 39.98
N GLN A 74 18.49 5.17 39.44
CA GLN A 74 19.90 4.77 39.55
C GLN A 74 20.75 5.40 38.47
N LYS A 75 21.93 5.89 38.86
CA LYS A 75 22.95 6.38 37.93
C LYS A 75 23.77 5.21 37.39
N VAL A 76 23.83 5.10 36.06
CA VAL A 76 24.58 4.06 35.34
C VAL A 76 25.70 4.74 34.55
N PRO A 77 26.96 4.27 34.62
CA PRO A 77 28.05 4.83 33.80
C PRO A 77 27.73 4.77 32.31
N LEU A 78 28.28 5.70 31.51
CA LEU A 78 28.14 5.65 30.05
C LEU A 78 28.64 4.30 29.50
N PRO A 79 27.89 3.65 28.60
CA PRO A 79 28.26 2.35 28.06
C PRO A 79 29.62 2.42 27.33
N LEU A 80 30.56 1.55 27.70
CA LEU A 80 31.81 1.33 26.98
C LEU A 80 31.52 0.48 25.74
N GLY A 81 31.09 1.14 24.66
CA GLY A 81 30.71 0.49 23.40
C GLY A 81 31.89 -0.24 22.74
N LYS A 82 32.03 -1.54 23.00
CA LYS A 82 32.80 -2.45 22.13
C LYS A 82 31.99 -3.62 21.59
N ASP A 83 30.95 -4.07 22.30
CA ASP A 83 30.23 -5.30 21.92
C ASP A 83 28.71 -5.13 21.74
N LYS A 84 28.17 -3.92 21.92
CA LYS A 84 26.72 -3.66 21.86
C LYS A 84 26.35 -2.64 20.79
N THR A 85 25.26 -2.91 20.07
CA THR A 85 24.61 -1.93 19.20
C THR A 85 23.90 -0.90 20.09
N ILE A 86 24.29 0.37 19.98
CA ILE A 86 23.66 1.47 20.72
C ILE A 86 22.62 2.12 19.82
N CYS A 87 21.37 2.20 20.27
CA CYS A 87 20.32 2.90 19.55
C CYS A 87 19.83 4.12 20.32
N LEU A 88 19.92 5.31 19.72
CA LEU A 88 19.39 6.53 20.31
C LEU A 88 17.92 6.67 19.94
N LEU A 89 17.06 6.82 20.95
CA LEU A 89 15.65 7.09 20.77
C LEU A 89 15.35 8.53 21.15
N PHE A 90 14.92 9.32 20.18
CA PHE A 90 14.42 10.67 20.39
C PHE A 90 12.90 10.68 20.32
N SER A 91 12.25 11.00 21.45
CA SER A 91 10.79 10.89 21.60
C SER A 91 10.26 11.89 22.64
N ALA A 92 8.95 12.14 22.62
CA ALA A 92 8.29 12.99 23.61
C ALA A 92 6.87 12.52 23.92
N ASN A 93 6.40 12.77 25.15
CA ASN A 93 5.08 12.38 25.62
C ASN A 93 3.94 13.15 24.96
N TRP A 94 4.16 14.39 24.52
CA TRP A 94 3.12 15.17 23.84
C TRP A 94 2.86 14.69 22.40
N SER A 95 3.74 13.86 21.82
CA SER A 95 3.69 13.45 20.42
C SER A 95 2.85 12.19 20.21
N ARG A 96 1.78 12.29 19.41
CA ARG A 96 0.94 11.12 19.04
C ARG A 96 1.73 10.05 18.26
N PRO A 97 2.55 10.39 17.24
CA PRO A 97 3.42 9.40 16.58
C PRO A 97 4.34 8.66 17.55
N CYS A 98 4.88 9.35 18.56
CA CYS A 98 5.70 8.73 19.60
C CYS A 98 4.87 7.72 20.41
N LYS A 99 3.70 8.12 20.91
CA LYS A 99 2.80 7.22 21.67
C LYS A 99 2.42 5.96 20.89
N ALA A 100 2.26 6.05 19.57
CA ALA A 100 1.96 4.91 18.73
C ALA A 100 3.17 3.98 18.49
N PHE A 101 4.39 4.53 18.50
CA PHE A 101 5.62 3.79 18.21
C PHE A 101 6.22 3.10 19.44
N ILE A 102 6.18 3.75 20.62
CA ILE A 102 6.83 3.21 21.84
C ILE A 102 6.41 1.78 22.17
N PRO A 103 5.11 1.39 22.17
CA PRO A 103 4.73 0.01 22.48
C PRO A 103 5.34 -1.03 21.54
N GLN A 104 5.46 -0.71 20.25
CA GLN A 104 6.10 -1.60 19.25
C GLN A 104 7.59 -1.74 19.50
N LEU A 105 8.27 -0.65 19.85
CA LEU A 105 9.68 -0.67 20.18
C LEU A 105 9.95 -1.44 21.48
N VAL A 106 9.11 -1.28 22.50
CA VAL A 106 9.19 -2.07 23.75
C VAL A 106 9.05 -3.56 23.46
N GLN A 107 8.07 -3.95 22.64
CA GLN A 107 7.91 -5.35 22.24
C GLN A 107 9.16 -5.87 21.53
N ALA A 108 9.67 -5.15 20.52
CA ALA A 108 10.87 -5.54 19.80
C ALA A 108 12.10 -5.64 20.73
N TYR A 109 12.28 -4.67 21.62
CA TYR A 109 13.39 -4.65 22.59
C TYR A 109 13.34 -5.86 23.53
N ASN A 110 12.17 -6.18 24.09
CA ASN A 110 12.01 -7.33 24.97
C ASN A 110 12.34 -8.64 24.24
N THR A 111 11.85 -8.82 23.00
CA THR A 111 12.22 -9.99 22.17
C THR A 111 13.73 -10.10 21.93
N LEU A 112 14.40 -8.97 21.68
CA LEU A 112 15.85 -8.95 21.48
C LEU A 112 16.63 -9.25 22.77
N LYS A 113 16.15 -8.78 23.93
CA LYS A 113 16.72 -9.12 25.23
C LYS A 113 16.54 -10.60 25.57
N ASP A 114 15.35 -11.16 25.32
CA ASP A 114 15.05 -12.58 25.56
C ASP A 114 15.92 -13.50 24.70
N THR A 115 16.22 -13.07 23.47
CA THR A 115 17.13 -13.77 22.54
C THR A 115 18.61 -13.45 22.77
N ARG A 116 18.95 -12.75 23.87
CA ARG A 116 20.31 -12.37 24.28
C ARG A 116 21.09 -11.58 23.23
N GLN A 117 20.40 -10.77 22.43
CA GLN A 117 21.04 -9.87 21.49
C GLN A 117 21.66 -8.68 22.22
N GLU A 118 22.86 -8.28 21.81
CA GLU A 118 23.62 -7.18 22.40
C GLU A 118 23.12 -5.83 21.85
N LEU A 119 21.92 -5.44 22.27
CA LEU A 119 21.28 -4.16 21.97
C LEU A 119 21.13 -3.34 23.26
N GLU A 120 21.44 -2.05 23.19
CA GLU A 120 21.06 -1.08 24.21
C GLU A 120 20.35 0.12 23.60
N ILE A 121 19.22 0.52 24.19
CA ILE A 121 18.49 1.73 23.79
C ILE A 121 18.83 2.83 24.80
N ILE A 122 19.10 4.03 24.29
CA ILE A 122 19.30 5.23 25.10
C ILE A 122 18.27 6.26 24.69
N PHE A 123 17.39 6.60 25.61
CA PHE A 123 16.34 7.59 25.40
C PHE A 123 16.84 9.01 25.65
N VAL A 124 16.57 9.88 24.68
CA VAL A 124 16.78 11.32 24.73
C VAL A 124 15.42 12.00 24.58
N SER A 125 14.99 12.69 25.63
CA SER A 125 13.69 13.34 25.64
C SER A 125 13.63 14.57 24.75
N PHE A 126 12.48 14.80 24.12
CA PHE A 126 12.08 16.05 23.49
C PHE A 126 10.87 16.66 24.21
N ASP A 127 10.63 16.26 25.46
CA ASP A 127 9.61 16.86 26.30
C ASP A 127 10.02 18.28 26.70
N ARG A 128 9.01 19.15 26.83
CA ARG A 128 9.23 20.58 27.07
C ARG A 128 9.54 20.87 28.53
N ASP A 129 9.21 19.94 29.42
CA ASP A 129 9.29 20.08 30.86
C ASP A 129 9.51 18.71 31.52
N GLU A 130 9.94 18.76 32.78
CA GLU A 130 10.31 17.58 33.56
C GLU A 130 9.11 16.67 33.88
N ASN A 131 7.90 17.23 33.97
CA ASN A 131 6.70 16.44 34.22
C ASN A 131 6.35 15.57 33.01
N GLY A 132 6.37 16.15 31.80
CA GLY A 132 6.18 15.41 30.55
C GLY A 132 7.22 14.29 30.40
N PHE A 133 8.48 14.59 30.71
CA PHE A 133 9.57 13.61 30.74
C PHE A 133 9.32 12.46 31.73
N LYS A 134 9.00 12.78 33.00
CA LYS A 134 8.72 11.79 34.05
C LYS A 134 7.56 10.88 33.70
N GLU A 135 6.51 11.42 33.09
CA GLU A 135 5.40 10.59 32.59
C GLU A 135 5.83 9.68 31.44
N HIS A 136 6.70 10.14 30.55
CA HIS A 136 7.14 9.35 29.39
C HIS A 136 7.95 8.11 29.79
N ILE A 137 8.92 8.29 30.69
CA ILE A 137 9.88 7.24 31.07
C ILE A 137 9.23 6.08 31.83
N LYS A 138 8.06 6.27 32.46
CA LYS A 138 7.33 5.18 33.16
C LYS A 138 7.03 3.98 32.26
N SER A 139 6.94 4.20 30.96
CA SER A 139 6.61 3.18 29.95
C SER A 139 7.83 2.53 29.29
N MET A 140 9.05 2.88 29.71
CA MET A 140 10.29 2.55 28.99
C MET A 140 11.24 1.67 29.82
N PRO A 141 11.72 0.53 29.29
CA PRO A 141 12.62 -0.37 30.01
C PRO A 141 14.12 -0.05 29.85
N TRP A 142 14.48 1.01 29.14
CA TRP A 142 15.85 1.29 28.70
C TRP A 142 16.48 2.51 29.38
N LEU A 143 17.78 2.72 29.15
CA LEU A 143 18.55 3.82 29.75
C LEU A 143 18.07 5.19 29.24
N VAL A 144 18.20 6.20 30.10
CA VAL A 144 17.71 7.55 29.83
C VAL A 144 18.80 8.58 30.05
N VAL A 145 18.90 9.54 29.14
CA VAL A 145 19.73 10.74 29.34
C VAL A 145 19.03 11.67 30.36
N PRO A 146 19.75 12.18 31.38
CA PRO A 146 19.19 13.15 32.32
C PRO A 146 18.48 14.33 31.63
N PHE A 147 17.36 14.77 32.20
CA PHE A 147 16.53 15.81 31.58
C PHE A 147 17.23 17.18 31.62
N ASP A 148 17.67 17.64 30.45
CA ASP A 148 18.20 18.99 30.24
C ASP A 148 17.80 19.50 28.84
N VAL A 149 16.99 20.56 28.78
CA VAL A 149 16.46 21.11 27.53
C VAL A 149 17.56 21.60 26.58
N ASN A 150 18.69 22.09 27.10
CA ASN A 150 19.82 22.55 26.28
C ASN A 150 20.56 21.36 25.67
N LEU A 151 20.79 20.32 26.46
CA LEU A 151 21.38 19.07 25.99
C LEU A 151 20.53 18.43 24.89
N GLN A 152 19.20 18.40 25.08
CA GLN A 152 18.28 17.82 24.09
C GLN A 152 18.37 18.55 22.75
N LYS A 153 18.41 19.89 22.76
CA LYS A 153 18.62 20.71 21.55
C LYS A 153 19.98 20.42 20.91
N PHE A 154 21.04 20.35 21.72
CA PHE A 154 22.39 20.05 21.24
C PHE A 154 22.43 18.68 20.56
N MET A 155 21.93 17.63 21.22
CA MET A 155 21.88 16.28 20.66
C MET A 155 20.99 16.20 19.42
N GLY A 156 19.85 16.88 19.42
CA GLY A 156 18.99 16.99 18.25
C GLY A 156 19.71 17.57 17.03
N ASN A 157 20.54 18.61 17.24
CA ASN A 157 21.36 19.21 16.18
C ASN A 157 22.50 18.27 15.73
N VAL A 158 23.21 17.66 16.67
CA VAL A 158 24.33 16.73 16.40
C VAL A 158 23.85 15.54 15.57
N TYR A 159 22.72 14.94 15.95
CA TYR A 159 22.15 13.78 15.26
C TYR A 159 21.16 14.15 14.15
N LYS A 160 21.00 15.45 13.83
CA LYS A 160 20.10 15.99 12.79
C LYS A 160 18.67 15.46 12.89
N VAL A 161 18.13 15.43 14.11
CA VAL A 161 16.77 14.98 14.41
C VAL A 161 15.78 16.06 14.01
N ASN A 162 15.17 15.90 12.84
CA ASN A 162 14.16 16.84 12.32
C ASN A 162 12.71 16.43 12.62
N GLN A 163 12.50 15.20 13.08
CA GLN A 163 11.19 14.64 13.39
C GLN A 163 11.28 13.66 14.56
N ILE A 164 10.17 13.52 15.30
CA ILE A 164 10.03 12.51 16.35
C ILE A 164 8.81 11.60 16.08
N PRO A 165 8.87 10.30 16.42
CA PRO A 165 10.03 9.61 16.97
C PRO A 165 11.16 9.49 15.94
N SER A 166 12.40 9.59 16.41
CA SER A 166 13.59 9.22 15.65
C SER A 166 14.34 8.12 16.39
N PHE A 167 14.68 7.05 15.68
CA PHE A 167 15.39 5.91 16.22
C PHE A 167 16.66 5.71 15.39
N ILE A 168 17.81 5.87 16.04
CA ILE A 168 19.12 5.99 15.37
C ILE A 168 20.01 4.85 15.85
N PRO A 169 20.09 3.74 15.10
CA PRO A 169 20.98 2.63 15.41
C PRO A 169 22.42 2.98 14.99
N LEU A 170 23.34 2.90 15.94
CA LEU A 170 24.76 3.19 15.78
C LEU A 170 25.57 1.90 15.92
N ASP A 171 26.52 1.74 15.00
CA ASP A 171 27.58 0.74 15.11
C ASP A 171 28.56 1.11 16.24
N VAL A 172 29.40 0.15 16.66
CA VAL A 172 30.45 0.28 17.67
C VAL A 172 31.39 1.48 17.41
N GLY A 173 31.46 1.96 16.17
CA GLY A 173 32.32 3.05 15.74
C GLY A 173 31.61 4.27 15.12
N THR A 174 30.40 4.67 15.58
CA THR A 174 29.66 5.90 15.16
C THR A 174 28.87 5.84 13.85
N LYS A 175 29.03 4.76 13.09
CA LYS A 175 28.36 4.62 11.79
C LYS A 175 26.86 4.41 11.96
N LEU A 176 26.06 5.22 11.28
CA LEU A 176 24.62 5.01 11.18
C LEU A 176 24.32 3.69 10.44
N LEU A 177 23.56 2.81 11.08
CA LEU A 177 23.19 1.51 10.52
C LEU A 177 21.96 1.60 9.61
N ALA A 178 20.98 2.44 9.97
CA ALA A 178 19.76 2.67 9.20
C ALA A 178 19.29 4.12 9.29
N LYS A 179 18.83 4.66 8.16
CA LYS A 179 18.25 6.03 8.09
C LYS A 179 16.81 6.08 8.60
N ASP A 180 16.05 4.99 8.44
CA ASP A 180 14.65 4.90 8.85
C ASP A 180 14.43 3.65 9.71
N ALA A 181 15.06 3.62 10.90
CA ALA A 181 14.89 2.48 11.80
C ALA A 181 13.50 2.44 12.46
N VAL A 182 12.78 3.58 12.49
CA VAL A 182 11.37 3.62 12.92
C VAL A 182 10.50 2.82 11.96
N GLY A 183 10.67 3.01 10.64
CA GLY A 183 10.03 2.20 9.62
C GLY A 183 10.37 0.71 9.78
N LEU A 184 11.67 0.38 9.93
CA LEU A 184 12.10 -1.01 10.09
C LEU A 184 11.47 -1.73 11.29
N ILE A 185 11.35 -1.05 12.44
CA ILE A 185 10.67 -1.64 13.61
C ILE A 185 9.18 -1.82 13.36
N LYS A 186 8.51 -0.89 12.69
CA LYS A 186 7.08 -1.04 12.33
C LYS A 186 6.86 -2.21 11.38
N ASP A 187 7.77 -2.35 10.41
CA ASP A 187 7.68 -3.31 9.33
C ASP A 187 8.08 -4.73 9.75
N TYR A 188 9.17 -4.85 10.51
CA TYR A 188 9.79 -6.14 10.83
C TYR A 188 9.92 -6.40 12.33
N GLY A 189 9.70 -5.41 13.20
CA GLY A 189 9.86 -5.57 14.65
C GLY A 189 11.30 -5.94 15.02
N ALA A 190 11.46 -6.93 15.88
CA ALA A 190 12.77 -7.42 16.32
C ALA A 190 13.63 -7.97 15.15
N ASP A 191 13.02 -8.52 14.11
CA ASP A 191 13.73 -9.12 12.97
C ASP A 191 14.55 -8.12 12.17
N ALA A 192 14.25 -6.81 12.32
CA ALA A 192 15.01 -5.72 11.76
C ALA A 192 16.44 -5.65 12.29
N PHE A 193 16.71 -6.14 13.50
CA PHE A 193 18.04 -6.16 14.10
C PHE A 193 18.99 -7.05 13.25
N PRO A 194 20.26 -6.65 13.04
CA PRO A 194 21.00 -5.51 13.60
C PRO A 194 20.86 -4.19 12.82
N PHE A 195 19.75 -3.98 12.10
CA PHE A 195 19.45 -2.79 11.28
C PHE A 195 20.46 -2.51 10.16
N THR A 196 21.42 -3.40 9.93
CA THR A 196 22.42 -3.24 8.86
C THR A 196 21.76 -3.26 7.49
N LYS A 197 22.39 -2.60 6.51
CA LYS A 197 21.92 -2.64 5.12
C LYS A 197 21.77 -4.07 4.59
N LYS A 198 22.73 -4.95 4.91
CA LYS A 198 22.68 -6.38 4.56
C LYS A 198 21.42 -7.04 5.13
N ARG A 199 21.13 -6.83 6.41
CA ARG A 199 19.92 -7.40 7.03
C ARG A 199 18.64 -6.88 6.39
N GLN A 200 18.59 -5.61 6.03
CA GLN A 200 17.43 -5.03 5.33
C GLN A 200 17.25 -5.66 3.94
N GLU A 201 18.33 -5.92 3.21
CA GLU A 201 18.31 -6.61 1.91
C GLU A 201 17.82 -8.07 2.07
N GLU A 202 18.26 -8.78 3.12
CA GLU A 202 17.77 -10.12 3.46
C GLU A 202 16.26 -10.13 3.75
N LEU A 203 15.77 -9.19 4.57
CA LEU A 203 14.34 -9.09 4.90
C LEU A 203 13.48 -8.82 3.67
N LYS A 204 13.93 -7.92 2.79
CA LYS A 204 13.25 -7.64 1.52
C LYS A 204 13.25 -8.86 0.60
N ALA A 205 14.33 -9.63 0.56
CA ALA A 205 14.39 -10.88 -0.20
C ALA A 205 13.43 -11.94 0.36
N LEU A 206 13.27 -12.02 1.69
CA LEU A 206 12.27 -12.88 2.31
C LEU A 206 10.84 -12.46 1.93
N ASP A 207 10.56 -11.16 1.85
CA ASP A 207 9.25 -10.66 1.43
C ASP A 207 8.95 -10.98 -0.03
N GLU A 208 9.93 -10.78 -0.91
CA GLU A 208 9.83 -11.16 -2.32
C GLU A 208 9.57 -12.67 -2.44
N ALA A 209 10.32 -13.49 -1.70
CA ALA A 209 10.12 -14.94 -1.69
C ALA A 209 8.71 -15.33 -1.23
N LYS A 210 8.15 -14.66 -0.20
CA LYS A 210 6.76 -14.88 0.23
C LYS A 210 5.75 -14.47 -0.86
N ARG A 211 6.01 -13.36 -1.56
CA ARG A 211 5.14 -12.82 -2.61
C ARG A 211 5.10 -13.73 -3.86
N GLU A 212 6.23 -14.31 -4.23
CA GLU A 212 6.38 -15.12 -5.44
C GLU A 212 6.22 -16.63 -5.19
N GLY A 213 6.48 -17.09 -3.96
CA GLY A 213 6.53 -18.50 -3.59
C GLY A 213 5.17 -19.21 -3.66
N GLY A 214 4.08 -18.48 -3.44
CA GLY A 214 2.73 -19.02 -3.48
C GLY A 214 2.34 -19.91 -2.30
N ASN A 215 3.16 -19.92 -1.24
CA ASN A 215 2.82 -20.62 0.00
C ASN A 215 1.90 -19.75 0.87
N LEU A 216 0.60 -20.04 0.82
CA LEU A 216 -0.40 -19.31 1.61
C LEU A 216 -0.16 -19.42 3.12
N ASN A 217 0.37 -20.54 3.60
CA ASN A 217 0.67 -20.68 5.02
C ASN A 217 1.80 -19.73 5.45
N GLU A 218 2.87 -19.59 4.66
CA GLU A 218 3.96 -18.63 4.98
C GLU A 218 3.53 -17.16 4.83
N LEU A 219 2.53 -16.91 3.97
CA LEU A 219 1.97 -15.59 3.74
C LEU A 219 1.06 -15.14 4.89
N PHE A 220 0.27 -16.07 5.44
CA PHE A 220 -0.72 -15.79 6.49
C PHE A 220 -0.31 -16.21 7.90
N ALA A 221 0.70 -17.07 8.07
CA ALA A 221 1.14 -17.55 9.38
C ALA A 221 2.48 -16.92 9.78
N ASN A 222 2.41 -15.88 10.60
CA ASN A 222 3.49 -15.46 11.49
C ASN A 222 3.11 -15.67 12.98
N GLY A 223 2.10 -16.52 13.24
CA GLY A 223 1.64 -16.99 14.55
C GLY A 223 0.65 -18.13 14.34
N THR A 224 0.74 -19.19 15.13
CA THR A 224 0.09 -20.50 14.92
C THR A 224 -1.44 -20.52 15.08
N GLU A 225 -2.13 -19.37 15.02
CA GLU A 225 -3.58 -19.25 15.28
C GLU A 225 -4.31 -18.22 14.39
N ASP A 226 -3.76 -17.83 13.23
CA ASP A 226 -4.45 -16.89 12.33
C ASP A 226 -5.64 -17.57 11.61
N SER A 227 -6.72 -17.79 12.35
CA SER A 227 -8.05 -18.01 11.77
C SER A 227 -8.55 -16.69 11.18
N PHE A 228 -8.93 -16.68 9.91
CA PHE A 228 -9.68 -15.56 9.35
C PHE A 228 -11.08 -15.54 9.93
N VAL A 229 -11.61 -14.33 10.15
CA VAL A 229 -12.93 -14.12 10.76
C VAL A 229 -13.93 -13.66 9.72
N TYR A 230 -15.10 -14.28 9.69
CA TYR A 230 -16.25 -13.69 9.01
C TYR A 230 -16.84 -12.55 9.85
N GLY A 231 -17.51 -11.59 9.19
CA GLY A 231 -18.26 -10.53 9.86
C GLY A 231 -19.35 -11.00 10.85
N LYS A 232 -19.65 -12.31 10.89
CA LYS A 232 -20.53 -12.97 11.88
C LYS A 232 -19.91 -14.21 12.54
N GLY A 233 -18.60 -14.23 12.78
CA GLY A 233 -17.96 -15.15 13.74
C GLY A 233 -17.61 -16.56 13.25
N GLY A 234 -17.77 -16.87 11.95
CA GLY A 234 -17.19 -18.08 11.37
C GLY A 234 -15.66 -17.96 11.28
N LYS A 235 -14.95 -19.09 11.40
CA LYS A 235 -13.50 -19.18 11.20
C LYS A 235 -13.20 -19.99 9.94
N ILE A 236 -12.30 -19.48 9.10
CA ILE A 236 -11.62 -20.28 8.06
C ILE A 236 -10.11 -20.16 8.25
N PHE A 237 -9.38 -21.10 7.67
CA PHE A 237 -7.93 -21.19 7.74
C PHE A 237 -7.31 -20.96 6.37
N ALA A 238 -6.00 -20.70 6.33
CA ALA A 238 -5.26 -20.56 5.07
C ALA A 238 -5.35 -21.83 4.21
N SER A 239 -5.46 -23.01 4.85
CA SER A 239 -5.70 -24.28 4.17
C SER A 239 -7.00 -24.31 3.37
N ASP A 240 -8.04 -23.58 3.79
CA ASP A 240 -9.34 -23.54 3.11
C ASP A 240 -9.31 -22.69 1.83
N LEU A 241 -8.22 -21.94 1.62
CA LEU A 241 -8.00 -21.08 0.45
C LEU A 241 -7.15 -21.76 -0.63
N VAL A 242 -6.49 -22.88 -0.31
CA VAL A 242 -5.61 -23.61 -1.24
C VAL A 242 -6.41 -24.07 -2.45
N GLY A 243 -5.85 -23.86 -3.65
CA GLY A 243 -6.50 -24.24 -4.91
C GLY A 243 -7.53 -23.24 -5.43
N LYS A 244 -7.82 -22.16 -4.70
CA LYS A 244 -8.75 -21.10 -5.12
C LYS A 244 -8.03 -19.93 -5.76
N THR A 245 -8.73 -19.18 -6.61
CA THR A 245 -8.34 -17.79 -6.91
C THR A 245 -8.72 -16.91 -5.73
N ILE A 246 -7.76 -16.16 -5.19
CA ILE A 246 -7.94 -15.38 -3.96
C ILE A 246 -7.78 -13.89 -4.27
N GLY A 247 -8.76 -13.08 -3.93
CA GLY A 247 -8.64 -11.62 -3.94
C GLY A 247 -8.18 -11.09 -2.58
N LEU A 248 -6.96 -10.60 -2.45
CA LEU A 248 -6.48 -9.86 -1.28
C LEU A 248 -6.97 -8.41 -1.38
N TYR A 249 -8.03 -8.08 -0.65
CA TYR A 249 -8.66 -6.76 -0.70
C TYR A 249 -8.19 -5.87 0.45
N PHE A 250 -7.48 -4.79 0.11
CA PHE A 250 -7.01 -3.77 1.05
C PHE A 250 -7.95 -2.56 1.02
N GLY A 251 -8.59 -2.28 2.15
CA GLY A 251 -9.56 -1.19 2.24
C GLY A 251 -9.85 -0.76 3.67
N ALA A 252 -10.72 0.24 3.82
CA ALA A 252 -11.15 0.78 5.10
C ALA A 252 -12.50 1.49 4.99
N HIS A 253 -13.24 1.53 6.10
CA HIS A 253 -14.52 2.18 6.24
C HIS A 253 -14.43 3.71 6.10
N TRP A 254 -13.37 4.30 6.67
CA TRP A 254 -13.14 5.75 6.68
C TRP A 254 -12.86 6.31 5.27
N CYS A 255 -12.51 5.45 4.30
CA CYS A 255 -12.10 5.84 2.96
C CYS A 255 -13.30 5.79 1.97
N PRO A 256 -13.78 6.94 1.43
CA PRO A 256 -14.93 6.95 0.51
C PRO A 256 -14.72 6.12 -0.78
N PRO A 257 -13.59 6.23 -1.52
CA PRO A 257 -13.34 5.38 -2.68
C PRO A 257 -13.36 3.88 -2.37
N CYS A 258 -12.98 3.47 -1.16
CA CYS A 258 -13.08 2.07 -0.74
C CYS A 258 -14.54 1.63 -0.64
N ARG A 259 -15.44 2.47 -0.13
CA ARG A 259 -16.86 2.13 -0.03
C ARG A 259 -17.48 1.90 -1.40
N ASP A 260 -17.20 2.78 -2.36
CA ASP A 260 -17.69 2.66 -3.74
C ASP A 260 -17.18 1.38 -4.42
N PHE A 261 -15.87 1.10 -4.27
CA PHE A 261 -15.28 -0.13 -4.81
C PHE A 261 -15.81 -1.39 -4.12
N THR A 262 -16.07 -1.33 -2.81
CA THR A 262 -16.61 -2.47 -2.05
C THR A 262 -17.95 -2.92 -2.62
N SER A 263 -18.84 -1.99 -2.96
CA SER A 263 -20.11 -2.32 -3.62
C SER A 263 -19.93 -3.02 -4.96
N GLN A 264 -18.97 -2.57 -5.79
CA GLN A 264 -18.65 -3.22 -7.06
C GLN A 264 -18.05 -4.62 -6.87
N LEU A 265 -17.17 -4.77 -5.88
CA LEU A 265 -16.55 -6.06 -5.57
C LEU A 265 -17.56 -7.06 -5.01
N ILE A 266 -18.52 -6.63 -4.19
CA ILE A 266 -19.62 -7.48 -3.69
C ILE A 266 -20.44 -8.03 -4.86
N GLU A 267 -20.77 -7.18 -5.82
CA GLU A 267 -21.52 -7.62 -7.00
C GLU A 267 -20.73 -8.66 -7.82
N ALA A 268 -19.49 -8.35 -8.20
CA ALA A 268 -18.66 -9.27 -8.95
C ALA A 268 -18.44 -10.59 -8.19
N TYR A 269 -18.23 -10.52 -6.87
CA TYR A 269 -18.08 -11.69 -6.01
C TYR A 269 -19.32 -12.58 -6.01
N ASN A 270 -20.51 -12.00 -5.83
CA ASN A 270 -21.77 -12.76 -5.82
C ASN A 270 -22.01 -13.44 -7.17
N ASP A 271 -21.81 -12.72 -8.28
CA ASP A 271 -21.95 -13.26 -9.64
C ASP A 271 -20.99 -14.42 -9.92
N ILE A 272 -19.73 -14.31 -9.46
CA ILE A 272 -18.75 -15.40 -9.58
C ILE A 272 -19.17 -16.59 -8.71
N LYS A 273 -19.58 -16.36 -7.46
CA LYS A 273 -20.00 -17.43 -6.55
C LYS A 273 -21.21 -18.19 -7.07
N ILE A 274 -22.19 -17.55 -7.73
CA ILE A 274 -23.33 -18.25 -8.34
C ILE A 274 -22.89 -19.27 -9.40
N ASN A 275 -21.86 -18.95 -10.19
CA ASN A 275 -21.47 -19.74 -11.36
C ASN A 275 -20.27 -20.67 -11.13
N LYS A 276 -19.44 -20.36 -10.13
CA LYS A 276 -18.14 -20.96 -9.85
C LYS A 276 -17.92 -21.13 -8.34
N ASP A 277 -19.00 -21.45 -7.62
CA ASP A 277 -18.97 -21.65 -6.18
C ASP A 277 -17.81 -22.60 -5.84
N GLN A 278 -16.98 -22.22 -4.88
CA GLN A 278 -15.73 -22.89 -4.45
C GLN A 278 -14.41 -22.53 -5.17
N GLN A 279 -14.40 -21.90 -6.35
CA GLN A 279 -13.12 -21.57 -7.05
C GLN A 279 -12.58 -20.17 -6.74
N PHE A 280 -13.37 -19.33 -6.07
CA PHE A 280 -13.04 -17.94 -5.78
C PHE A 280 -13.30 -17.60 -4.32
N GLU A 281 -12.41 -16.83 -3.72
CA GLU A 281 -12.61 -16.25 -2.39
C GLU A 281 -11.95 -14.87 -2.31
N VAL A 282 -12.46 -13.99 -1.45
CA VAL A 282 -11.82 -12.72 -1.12
C VAL A 282 -11.37 -12.77 0.35
N VAL A 283 -10.22 -12.17 0.66
CA VAL A 283 -9.77 -11.97 2.03
C VAL A 283 -9.60 -10.48 2.23
N PHE A 284 -10.30 -9.92 3.21
CA PHE A 284 -10.19 -8.52 3.56
C PHE A 284 -9.02 -8.25 4.50
N ILE A 285 -8.13 -7.35 4.07
CA ILE A 285 -7.02 -6.82 4.84
C ILE A 285 -7.38 -5.38 5.20
N SER A 286 -7.95 -5.23 6.40
CA SER A 286 -8.38 -3.91 6.87
C SER A 286 -7.19 -2.98 7.08
N THR A 287 -7.39 -1.72 6.70
CA THR A 287 -6.54 -0.56 7.02
C THR A 287 -7.29 0.45 7.90
N ASP A 288 -8.34 -0.02 8.59
CA ASP A 288 -9.12 0.76 9.54
C ASP A 288 -8.27 1.19 10.75
N ARG A 289 -8.62 2.33 11.34
CA ARG A 289 -7.81 2.96 12.40
C ARG A 289 -8.13 2.40 13.78
N ASP A 290 -9.34 1.90 13.95
CA ASP A 290 -9.82 1.29 15.18
C ASP A 290 -10.75 0.11 14.90
N PHE A 291 -11.04 -0.64 15.97
CA PHE A 291 -11.87 -1.84 15.89
C PHE A 291 -13.32 -1.54 15.48
N LYS A 292 -13.87 -0.37 15.83
CA LYS A 292 -15.24 0.01 15.50
C LYS A 292 -15.39 0.25 14.00
N GLU A 293 -14.43 0.94 13.39
CA GLU A 293 -14.36 1.11 11.94
C GLU A 293 -14.23 -0.24 11.23
N PHE A 294 -13.40 -1.16 11.76
CA PHE A 294 -13.26 -2.52 11.25
C PHE A 294 -14.57 -3.32 11.28
N GLU A 295 -15.31 -3.29 12.39
CA GLU A 295 -16.62 -3.94 12.50
C GLU A 295 -17.62 -3.42 11.44
N LEU A 296 -17.62 -2.10 11.20
CA LEU A 296 -18.46 -1.50 10.17
C LEU A 296 -18.05 -1.97 8.75
N SER A 297 -16.74 -2.10 8.48
CA SER A 297 -16.24 -2.66 7.22
C SER A 297 -16.76 -4.08 6.99
N ILE A 298 -16.53 -4.99 7.94
CA ILE A 298 -16.84 -6.41 7.77
C ILE A 298 -18.35 -6.71 7.81
N SER A 299 -19.16 -5.86 8.44
CA SER A 299 -20.63 -6.05 8.52
C SER A 299 -21.33 -6.08 7.16
N LYS A 300 -20.72 -5.48 6.12
CA LYS A 300 -21.27 -5.39 4.76
C LYS A 300 -20.65 -6.36 3.77
N MET A 301 -19.57 -7.04 4.16
CA MET A 301 -18.77 -7.86 3.25
C MET A 301 -19.16 -9.34 3.36
N PRO A 302 -19.36 -10.06 2.24
CA PRO A 302 -19.72 -11.47 2.23
C PRO A 302 -18.51 -12.42 2.38
N TRP A 303 -17.31 -11.87 2.56
CA TRP A 303 -16.04 -12.60 2.61
C TRP A 303 -15.33 -12.43 3.96
N PRO A 304 -14.39 -13.32 4.30
CA PRO A 304 -13.63 -13.26 5.55
C PRO A 304 -12.63 -12.10 5.58
N ALA A 305 -12.18 -11.75 6.79
CA ALA A 305 -11.18 -10.74 7.06
C ALA A 305 -10.06 -11.27 7.97
N ILE A 306 -8.87 -10.71 7.83
CA ILE A 306 -7.81 -10.90 8.83
C ILE A 306 -8.22 -10.18 10.12
N PRO A 307 -8.08 -10.81 11.31
CA PRO A 307 -8.40 -10.17 12.58
C PRO A 307 -7.73 -8.80 12.75
N PHE A 308 -8.46 -7.84 13.32
CA PHE A 308 -7.98 -6.46 13.47
C PHE A 308 -6.64 -6.37 14.22
N ASN A 309 -6.44 -7.16 15.28
CA ASN A 309 -5.21 -7.09 16.05
C ASN A 309 -4.07 -7.97 15.49
N SER A 310 -4.27 -8.66 14.36
CA SER A 310 -3.23 -9.51 13.77
C SER A 310 -2.18 -8.68 13.03
N LYS A 311 -0.90 -8.95 13.32
CA LYS A 311 0.26 -8.37 12.62
C LYS A 311 0.27 -8.75 11.13
N THR A 312 -0.34 -9.87 10.78
CA THR A 312 -0.48 -10.37 9.40
C THR A 312 -1.10 -9.32 8.48
N ARG A 313 -1.97 -8.42 8.98
CA ARG A 313 -2.46 -7.27 8.19
C ARG A 313 -1.33 -6.37 7.70
N GLN A 314 -0.42 -6.00 8.60
CA GLN A 314 0.70 -5.11 8.32
C GLN A 314 1.75 -5.83 7.45
N ASP A 315 2.05 -7.09 7.79
CA ASP A 315 2.99 -7.93 7.03
C ASP A 315 2.55 -8.08 5.57
N ILE A 316 1.28 -8.38 5.30
CA ILE A 316 0.78 -8.54 3.94
C ILE A 316 0.76 -7.20 3.18
N CYS A 317 0.39 -6.09 3.84
CA CYS A 317 0.50 -4.77 3.21
C CYS A 317 1.94 -4.46 2.78
N ARG A 318 2.92 -4.82 3.62
CA ARG A 318 4.35 -4.64 3.34
C ARG A 318 4.85 -5.58 2.25
N ILE A 319 4.57 -6.89 2.35
CA ILE A 319 5.00 -7.93 1.39
C ILE A 319 4.55 -7.59 -0.03
N PHE A 320 3.33 -7.08 -0.19
CA PHE A 320 2.78 -6.68 -1.48
C PHE A 320 2.98 -5.20 -1.83
N GLU A 321 3.75 -4.47 -1.02
CA GLU A 321 4.08 -3.06 -1.21
C GLU A 321 2.84 -2.16 -1.47
N VAL A 322 1.75 -2.41 -0.74
CA VAL A 322 0.49 -1.67 -0.90
C VAL A 322 0.63 -0.25 -0.37
N LYS A 323 0.62 0.73 -1.29
CA LYS A 323 0.80 2.16 -0.96
C LYS A 323 -0.51 2.94 -0.83
N TRP A 324 -1.58 2.46 -1.45
CA TRP A 324 -2.86 3.18 -1.56
C TRP A 324 -4.04 2.21 -1.45
N ILE A 325 -5.18 2.73 -1.01
CA ILE A 325 -6.45 2.01 -0.93
C ILE A 325 -7.54 2.74 -1.74
N PRO A 326 -8.52 2.03 -2.32
CA PRO A 326 -8.63 0.57 -2.35
C PRO A 326 -7.60 -0.08 -3.25
N SER A 327 -7.05 -1.21 -2.81
CA SER A 327 -6.19 -2.07 -3.63
C SER A 327 -6.71 -3.50 -3.59
N LEU A 328 -6.59 -4.22 -4.71
CA LEU A 328 -7.01 -5.62 -4.82
C LEU A 328 -5.97 -6.38 -5.62
N ILE A 329 -5.42 -7.42 -5.01
CA ILE A 329 -4.40 -8.30 -5.61
C ILE A 329 -5.02 -9.68 -5.78
N PHE A 330 -4.87 -10.27 -6.96
CA PHE A 330 -5.33 -11.63 -7.19
C PHE A 330 -4.17 -12.62 -7.09
N LEU A 331 -4.36 -13.66 -6.27
CA LEU A 331 -3.55 -14.86 -6.25
C LEU A 331 -4.30 -15.96 -7.00
N GLY A 332 -3.59 -16.75 -7.79
CA GLY A 332 -4.16 -17.90 -8.49
C GLY A 332 -4.28 -19.13 -7.58
N PRO A 333 -4.84 -20.24 -8.09
CA PRO A 333 -4.95 -21.53 -7.38
C PRO A 333 -3.64 -22.05 -6.76
N SER A 334 -2.50 -21.72 -7.35
CA SER A 334 -1.17 -22.09 -6.83
C SER A 334 -0.68 -21.16 -5.71
N GLY A 335 -1.49 -20.21 -5.25
CA GLY A 335 -1.15 -19.16 -4.29
C GLY A 335 -0.24 -18.05 -4.84
N LYS A 336 0.20 -18.15 -6.11
CA LYS A 336 1.07 -17.16 -6.73
C LYS A 336 0.29 -15.94 -7.20
N THR A 337 0.94 -14.77 -7.18
CA THR A 337 0.37 -13.52 -7.70
C THR A 337 0.05 -13.64 -9.19
N VAL A 338 -1.21 -13.42 -9.53
CA VAL A 338 -1.70 -13.31 -10.92
C VAL A 338 -1.66 -11.86 -11.39
N THR A 339 -2.11 -10.93 -10.54
CA THR A 339 -2.07 -9.50 -10.83
C THR A 339 -2.17 -8.66 -9.57
N THR A 340 -1.51 -7.50 -9.57
CA THR A 340 -1.67 -6.46 -8.56
C THR A 340 -2.67 -5.37 -8.97
N ASN A 341 -3.20 -5.45 -10.20
CA ASN A 341 -4.16 -4.49 -10.76
C ASN A 341 -5.62 -4.99 -10.68
N GLY A 342 -5.92 -5.84 -9.70
CA GLY A 342 -7.22 -6.48 -9.57
C GLY A 342 -8.37 -5.49 -9.39
N ARG A 343 -8.12 -4.34 -8.75
CA ARG A 343 -9.11 -3.27 -8.57
C ARG A 343 -9.62 -2.75 -9.92
N GLU A 344 -8.70 -2.46 -10.85
CA GLU A 344 -9.07 -1.97 -12.17
C GLU A 344 -9.77 -3.06 -12.98
N MET A 345 -9.31 -4.31 -12.89
CA MET A 345 -9.96 -5.43 -13.60
C MET A 345 -11.40 -5.64 -13.14
N VAL A 346 -11.67 -5.61 -11.83
CA VAL A 346 -13.05 -5.70 -11.31
C VAL A 346 -13.87 -4.48 -11.73
N SER A 347 -13.31 -3.28 -11.63
CA SER A 347 -14.03 -2.04 -11.98
C SER A 347 -14.39 -1.97 -13.47
N SER A 348 -13.56 -2.55 -14.34
CA SER A 348 -13.71 -2.47 -15.80
C SER A 348 -14.40 -3.68 -16.41
N TYR A 349 -14.31 -4.86 -15.79
CA TYR A 349 -14.86 -6.09 -16.37
C TYR A 349 -15.78 -6.89 -15.43
N GLY A 350 -15.94 -6.46 -14.17
CA GLY A 350 -16.79 -7.13 -13.19
C GLY A 350 -16.49 -8.63 -13.08
N ALA A 351 -17.53 -9.44 -12.95
CA ALA A 351 -17.41 -10.91 -12.90
C ALA A 351 -16.87 -11.54 -14.20
N ARG A 352 -17.05 -10.89 -15.37
CA ARG A 352 -16.54 -11.40 -16.65
C ARG A 352 -15.03 -11.48 -16.69
N GLY A 353 -14.36 -10.65 -15.88
CA GLY A 353 -12.91 -10.64 -15.74
C GLY A 353 -12.34 -11.93 -15.16
N PHE A 354 -13.13 -12.73 -14.43
CA PHE A 354 -12.65 -13.96 -13.78
C PHE A 354 -12.06 -14.97 -14.78
N PRO A 355 -10.87 -15.56 -14.53
CA PRO A 355 -10.09 -15.58 -13.27
C PRO A 355 -9.09 -14.41 -13.10
N PHE A 356 -9.33 -13.28 -13.74
CA PHE A 356 -8.56 -12.03 -13.64
C PHE A 356 -7.09 -12.16 -14.08
N THR A 357 -6.86 -12.99 -15.10
CA THR A 357 -5.58 -13.11 -15.78
C THR A 357 -5.50 -12.16 -16.97
N GLU A 358 -4.29 -11.71 -17.33
CA GLU A 358 -4.09 -10.87 -18.52
C GLU A 358 -4.64 -11.54 -19.80
N ALA A 359 -4.44 -12.86 -19.94
CA ALA A 359 -4.98 -13.62 -21.05
C ALA A 359 -6.52 -13.55 -21.12
N LYS A 360 -7.20 -13.62 -19.97
CA LYS A 360 -8.66 -13.50 -19.92
C LYS A 360 -9.13 -12.10 -20.30
N ILE A 361 -8.43 -11.07 -19.83
CA ILE A 361 -8.74 -9.69 -20.19
C ILE A 361 -8.57 -9.47 -21.70
N LEU A 362 -7.47 -9.97 -22.28
CA LEU A 362 -7.23 -9.87 -23.72
C LEU A 362 -8.31 -10.60 -24.55
N GLU A 363 -8.79 -11.75 -24.08
CA GLU A 363 -9.91 -12.48 -24.70
C GLU A 363 -11.21 -11.64 -24.70
N ILE A 364 -11.52 -11.00 -23.57
CA ILE A 364 -12.68 -10.11 -23.45
C ILE A 364 -12.56 -8.92 -24.39
N GLU A 365 -11.41 -8.24 -24.39
CA GLU A 365 -11.17 -7.08 -25.25
C GLU A 365 -11.25 -7.43 -26.73
N THR A 366 -10.66 -8.57 -27.13
CA THR A 366 -10.74 -9.07 -28.51
C THR A 366 -12.19 -9.37 -28.90
N SER A 367 -12.97 -9.95 -27.99
CA SER A 367 -14.39 -10.25 -28.23
C SER A 367 -15.20 -8.96 -28.39
N LEU A 368 -14.98 -7.98 -27.52
CA LEU A 368 -15.63 -6.67 -27.61
C LEU A 368 -15.28 -5.93 -28.91
N MET A 369 -14.04 -6.03 -29.39
CA MET A 369 -13.65 -5.45 -30.67
C MET A 369 -14.38 -6.11 -31.84
N LYS A 370 -14.51 -7.45 -31.85
CA LYS A 370 -15.26 -8.17 -32.89
C LYS A 370 -16.75 -7.85 -32.86
N GLU A 371 -17.34 -7.75 -31.66
CA GLU A 371 -18.74 -7.32 -31.50
C GLU A 371 -18.96 -5.93 -32.08
N LYS A 372 -18.05 -4.98 -31.80
CA LYS A 372 -18.11 -3.63 -32.36
C LYS A 372 -18.15 -3.63 -33.89
N ASP A 373 -17.32 -4.45 -34.53
CA ASP A 373 -17.26 -4.52 -35.99
C ASP A 373 -18.56 -5.06 -36.61
N GLY A 374 -19.33 -5.83 -35.84
CA GLY A 374 -20.65 -6.34 -36.25
C GLY A 374 -21.83 -5.42 -35.91
N LEU A 375 -21.62 -4.34 -35.16
CA LEU A 375 -22.68 -3.42 -34.73
C LEU A 375 -22.69 -2.12 -35.56
N PRO A 376 -23.88 -1.60 -35.93
CA PRO A 376 -23.96 -0.31 -36.60
C PRO A 376 -23.49 0.81 -35.67
N GLN A 377 -22.82 1.83 -36.23
CA GLN A 377 -22.32 2.97 -35.42
C GLN A 377 -23.46 3.86 -34.91
N GLN A 378 -24.57 3.90 -35.64
CA GLN A 378 -25.79 4.64 -35.28
C GLN A 378 -26.98 3.88 -35.84
N LEU A 379 -28.11 3.94 -35.14
CA LEU A 379 -29.37 3.36 -35.61
C LEU A 379 -30.56 4.17 -35.12
N LYS A 380 -31.71 3.96 -35.77
CA LYS A 380 -33.00 4.45 -35.32
C LYS A 380 -33.83 3.26 -34.86
N ASP A 381 -34.03 3.14 -33.55
CA ASP A 381 -34.82 2.07 -32.95
C ASP A 381 -36.31 2.45 -32.97
N ILE A 382 -37.21 1.51 -33.23
CA ILE A 382 -38.65 1.81 -33.29
C ILE A 382 -39.23 2.26 -31.94
N LYS A 383 -38.57 1.89 -30.83
CA LYS A 383 -38.99 2.19 -29.46
C LYS A 383 -38.45 3.54 -28.97
N HIS A 384 -37.62 4.22 -29.75
CA HIS A 384 -37.03 5.50 -29.36
C HIS A 384 -36.95 6.50 -30.51
N GLU A 385 -37.40 7.74 -30.28
CA GLU A 385 -37.55 8.75 -31.33
C GLU A 385 -36.21 9.25 -31.90
N HIS A 386 -35.20 9.41 -31.04
CA HIS A 386 -33.88 9.92 -31.45
C HIS A 386 -32.99 8.82 -32.03
N VAL A 387 -32.01 9.24 -32.84
CA VAL A 387 -30.93 8.35 -33.29
C VAL A 387 -30.08 7.96 -32.09
N LEU A 388 -29.87 6.65 -31.92
CA LEU A 388 -28.99 6.09 -30.91
C LEU A 388 -27.60 5.89 -31.51
N LYS A 389 -26.56 6.18 -30.73
CA LYS A 389 -25.15 5.99 -31.12
C LYS A 389 -24.58 4.82 -30.34
N LEU A 390 -23.76 4.01 -31.02
CA LEU A 390 -23.00 2.97 -30.36
C LEU A 390 -21.95 3.60 -29.44
N ASP A 391 -22.03 3.31 -28.15
CA ASP A 391 -21.09 3.76 -27.13
C ASP A 391 -20.61 2.58 -26.26
N MET A 392 -19.51 2.79 -25.53
CA MET A 392 -18.97 1.82 -24.59
C MET A 392 -19.08 2.34 -23.15
N ALA A 393 -19.97 1.74 -22.37
CA ALA A 393 -20.23 2.08 -20.98
C ALA A 393 -19.78 0.96 -20.03
N LYS A 394 -19.14 1.32 -18.91
CA LYS A 394 -18.73 0.34 -17.87
C LYS A 394 -19.93 -0.31 -17.16
N ALA A 395 -21.06 0.38 -17.09
CA ALA A 395 -22.34 -0.14 -16.64
C ALA A 395 -23.44 0.83 -17.08
N TYR A 396 -24.62 0.30 -17.40
CA TYR A 396 -25.83 1.08 -17.68
C TYR A 396 -27.07 0.25 -17.35
N ILE A 397 -28.23 0.91 -17.28
CA ILE A 397 -29.53 0.22 -17.22
C ILE A 397 -30.18 0.40 -18.57
N CYS A 398 -30.51 -0.70 -19.24
CA CYS A 398 -31.23 -0.63 -20.49
C CYS A 398 -32.64 -0.10 -20.24
N ASP A 399 -32.99 1.01 -20.88
CA ASP A 399 -34.27 1.68 -20.70
C ASP A 399 -35.44 0.87 -21.24
N PHE A 400 -35.21 -0.11 -22.10
CA PHE A 400 -36.25 -1.02 -22.58
C PHE A 400 -36.50 -2.16 -21.59
N CYS A 401 -35.52 -3.05 -21.39
CA CYS A 401 -35.73 -4.26 -20.61
C CYS A 401 -35.54 -4.06 -19.10
N LYS A 402 -35.07 -2.87 -18.69
CA LYS A 402 -34.75 -2.49 -17.31
C LYS A 402 -33.71 -3.39 -16.62
N LYS A 403 -32.97 -4.18 -17.40
CA LYS A 403 -31.85 -4.99 -16.93
C LYS A 403 -30.54 -4.23 -17.09
N ARG A 404 -29.58 -4.57 -16.25
CA ARG A 404 -28.22 -4.02 -16.32
C ARG A 404 -27.52 -4.45 -17.61
N GLY A 405 -26.75 -3.53 -18.19
CA GLY A 405 -25.84 -3.75 -19.32
C GLY A 405 -24.41 -3.39 -18.96
N MET A 406 -23.47 -3.91 -19.76
CA MET A 406 -22.04 -3.65 -19.64
C MET A 406 -21.41 -3.65 -21.03
N PHE A 407 -20.42 -2.76 -21.24
CA PHE A 407 -19.72 -2.50 -22.49
C PHE A 407 -20.60 -1.83 -23.55
N TRP A 408 -20.95 -2.51 -24.64
CA TRP A 408 -21.65 -1.90 -25.76
C TRP A 408 -23.08 -1.51 -25.38
N ALA A 409 -23.45 -0.26 -25.67
CA ALA A 409 -24.78 0.30 -25.51
C ALA A 409 -25.13 1.15 -26.74
N PHE A 410 -26.41 1.25 -27.04
CA PHE A 410 -26.93 2.27 -27.95
C PHE A 410 -27.50 3.41 -27.12
N SER A 411 -26.80 4.53 -27.10
CA SER A 411 -27.07 5.65 -26.21
C SER A 411 -27.58 6.87 -26.97
N CYS A 412 -28.57 7.56 -26.39
CA CYS A 412 -29.12 8.80 -26.91
C CYS A 412 -28.45 10.01 -26.22
N ASP A 413 -27.68 10.80 -26.97
CA ASP A 413 -27.06 12.02 -26.44
C ASP A 413 -28.08 13.11 -26.02
N VAL A 414 -29.33 13.03 -26.50
CA VAL A 414 -30.36 14.06 -26.26
C VAL A 414 -31.06 13.85 -24.92
N CYS A 415 -31.43 12.61 -24.59
CA CYS A 415 -32.23 12.31 -23.41
C CYS A 415 -31.65 11.23 -22.50
N GLY A 416 -30.45 10.72 -22.81
CA GLY A 416 -29.77 9.71 -21.99
C GLY A 416 -30.40 8.31 -22.05
N TYR A 417 -31.19 8.03 -23.09
CA TYR A 417 -31.78 6.70 -23.28
C TYR A 417 -30.70 5.69 -23.66
N ASP A 418 -30.56 4.62 -22.88
CA ASP A 418 -29.59 3.54 -23.13
C ASP A 418 -30.28 2.23 -23.51
N LEU A 419 -29.79 1.56 -24.55
CA LEU A 419 -30.37 0.32 -25.05
C LEU A 419 -29.29 -0.76 -25.20
N HIS A 420 -29.61 -2.01 -24.79
CA HIS A 420 -28.75 -3.14 -25.09
C HIS A 420 -28.68 -3.39 -26.61
N PRO A 421 -27.52 -3.81 -27.15
CA PRO A 421 -27.43 -4.27 -28.53
C PRO A 421 -28.42 -5.39 -28.88
N THR A 422 -28.75 -6.25 -27.92
CA THR A 422 -29.74 -7.34 -28.10
C THR A 422 -31.19 -6.89 -27.97
N CYS A 423 -31.45 -5.64 -27.58
CA CYS A 423 -32.79 -5.09 -27.42
C CYS A 423 -33.23 -4.20 -28.59
N ILE A 424 -32.39 -4.08 -29.62
CA ILE A 424 -32.70 -3.32 -30.84
C ILE A 424 -33.86 -4.01 -31.57
N GLU A 425 -34.84 -3.21 -31.99
CA GLU A 425 -35.79 -3.60 -33.03
C GLU A 425 -35.70 -2.57 -34.16
N GLU A 426 -35.12 -3.02 -35.28
CA GLU A 426 -35.00 -2.18 -36.47
C GLU A 426 -36.34 -2.08 -37.20
N THR A 427 -36.59 -0.92 -37.81
CA THR A 427 -37.71 -0.76 -38.74
C THR A 427 -37.34 -1.50 -40.03
N LEU A 428 -38.17 -2.46 -40.45
CA LEU A 428 -38.02 -3.20 -41.71
C LEU A 428 -37.97 -2.27 -42.93
#